data_AF-A0A957Z9D4-F1
#
_entry.id   AF-A0A957Z9D4-F1
#
_cell.length_a   1.000
_cell.length_b   1.000
_cell.length_c   1.000
_cell.angle_alpha   90.00
_cell.angle_beta   90.00
_cell.angle_gamma   90.00
#
_symmetry.space_group_name_H-M   'P 1'
#
loop_
_entity.id
_entity.type
_entity.pdbx_description
1 polymer ?
#
loop_
_entity_poly.entity_id
_entity_poly.type
_entity_poly.pdbx_seq_one_letter_code
_entity_poly.pdbx_strand_id
1 'polypeptide(L)'
;MFRLNHFKHMHSILTRILLLVPVVLSITLLPTQTQTPAIAQNINFVLPDGFTQEVLTDKLDGPTSFAFAPDGRIFITQKAGTVRVWQNGELLPQNFIDISHEVNQTADRGLLGIAVHPNYPATPYVYLSYVYEPLEAKGYNDSGARVSRVLRVEADPANSNVARDGGAFVIVGANGTWDKIGNPDAPDKPPFTCVDENGGPVRDCLPAESTAHTADMLRFGPDGALYVANGDGSVNDAINIRAQDVNSLAGKILRIDPFSGNGYPNNPFYDGDPGSNRSKVWAFGLRNPFRFTLHPTTG
;
A
#
# COMPACT_ATOMS: atom_id res chain seq x y z
N MET A 1 -6.41 59.78 54.99
CA MET A 1 -5.19 59.68 54.16
C MET A 1 -5.62 59.90 52.69
N PHE A 2 -4.96 60.83 52.01
CA PHE A 2 -5.30 61.57 50.77
C PHE A 2 -5.87 60.73 49.59
N ARG A 3 -6.92 61.11 48.85
CA ARG A 3 -7.25 62.25 47.94
C ARG A 3 -6.62 62.22 46.53
N LEU A 4 -7.49 61.94 45.55
CA LEU A 4 -7.84 62.68 44.31
C LEU A 4 -6.77 63.28 43.34
N ASN A 5 -7.04 63.02 42.04
CA ASN A 5 -7.09 63.95 40.90
C ASN A 5 -5.87 64.27 39.99
N HIS A 6 -6.14 64.09 38.68
CA HIS A 6 -5.99 65.04 37.56
C HIS A 6 -4.64 65.30 36.85
N PHE A 7 -4.63 64.96 35.55
CA PHE A 7 -4.40 65.82 34.36
C PHE A 7 -3.10 66.65 34.18
N LYS A 8 -2.35 66.36 33.08
CA LYS A 8 -1.97 67.24 31.93
C LYS A 8 -0.65 66.76 31.27
N HIS A 9 -0.68 66.27 30.02
CA HIS A 9 -0.42 66.97 28.73
C HIS A 9 1.06 67.18 28.37
N MET A 10 1.54 66.55 27.29
CA MET A 10 2.18 67.28 26.18
C MET A 10 2.29 66.45 24.88
N HIS A 11 2.10 67.16 23.77
CA HIS A 11 1.97 66.70 22.39
C HIS A 11 3.29 66.21 21.76
N SER A 12 3.20 65.25 20.82
CA SER A 12 4.06 65.24 19.64
C SER A 12 3.32 64.60 18.46
N ILE A 13 3.14 65.40 17.42
CA ILE A 13 2.51 65.09 16.13
C ILE A 13 3.61 64.49 15.24
N LEU A 14 3.43 63.26 14.77
CA LEU A 14 4.26 62.69 13.70
C LEU A 14 3.35 62.07 12.64
N THR A 15 3.13 62.87 11.60
CA THR A 15 2.52 62.55 10.32
C THR A 15 3.25 61.37 9.68
N ARG A 16 2.63 60.19 9.61
CA ARG A 16 3.12 59.08 8.78
C ARG A 16 2.44 59.13 7.41
N ILE A 17 3.22 59.53 6.41
CA ILE A 17 2.88 59.44 4.99
C ILE A 17 2.83 57.95 4.61
N LEU A 18 1.67 57.50 4.13
CA LEU A 18 1.45 56.16 3.61
C LEU A 18 1.92 56.15 2.13
N LEU A 19 3.11 55.61 1.85
CA LEU A 19 3.56 55.32 0.49
C LEU A 19 3.07 53.92 0.09
N LEU A 20 2.02 53.87 -0.74
CA LEU A 20 1.57 52.68 -1.44
C LEU A 20 2.58 52.35 -2.55
N VAL A 21 3.41 51.33 -2.34
CA VAL A 21 4.24 50.71 -3.38
C VAL A 21 3.43 49.57 -4.00
N PRO A 22 3.15 49.56 -5.31
CA PRO A 22 2.50 48.42 -5.95
C PRO A 22 3.50 47.25 -6.01
N VAL A 23 3.20 46.18 -5.27
CA VAL A 23 3.91 44.90 -5.39
C VAL A 23 3.46 44.26 -6.70
N VAL A 24 4.29 44.36 -7.75
CA VAL A 24 4.10 43.58 -8.98
C VAL A 24 4.55 42.16 -8.69
N LEU A 25 3.59 41.29 -8.38
CA LEU A 25 3.83 39.86 -8.20
C LEU A 25 4.12 39.24 -9.57
N SER A 26 5.40 39.08 -9.90
CA SER A 26 5.83 38.35 -11.09
C SER A 26 5.62 36.85 -10.85
N ILE A 27 4.53 36.29 -11.37
CA ILE A 27 4.32 34.84 -11.42
C ILE A 27 5.32 34.30 -12.43
N THR A 28 6.43 33.77 -11.95
CA THR A 28 7.29 32.91 -12.77
C THR A 28 6.56 31.58 -12.90
N LEU A 29 6.03 31.29 -14.09
CA LEU A 29 5.67 29.91 -14.42
C LEU A 29 6.98 29.11 -14.41
N LEU A 30 7.23 28.38 -13.33
CA LEU A 30 8.19 27.29 -13.35
C LEU A 30 7.69 26.30 -14.41
N PRO A 31 8.49 25.92 -15.40
CA PRO A 31 8.10 24.86 -16.32
C PRO A 31 7.82 23.62 -15.49
N THR A 32 6.61 23.09 -15.59
CA THR A 32 6.29 21.74 -15.15
C THR A 32 7.26 20.82 -15.89
N GLN A 33 8.25 20.30 -15.19
CA GLN A 33 9.06 19.20 -15.71
C GLN A 33 8.12 18.01 -15.89
N THR A 34 7.66 17.79 -17.12
CA THR A 34 7.11 16.50 -17.51
C THR A 34 8.24 15.49 -17.31
N GLN A 35 8.21 14.76 -16.20
CA GLN A 35 9.09 13.63 -16.00
C GLN A 35 8.77 12.65 -17.13
N THR A 36 9.69 12.56 -18.09
CA THR A 36 9.64 11.47 -19.06
C THR A 36 9.87 10.19 -18.26
N PRO A 37 8.99 9.18 -18.38
CA PRO A 37 9.19 7.92 -17.69
C PRO A 37 10.59 7.41 -18.04
N ALA A 38 11.35 7.01 -17.02
CA ALA A 38 12.67 6.46 -17.23
C ALA A 38 12.56 5.28 -18.22
N ILE A 39 13.35 5.33 -19.31
CA ILE A 39 13.45 4.19 -20.22
C ILE A 39 14.07 3.05 -19.40
N ALA A 40 13.25 2.07 -19.03
CA ALA A 40 13.60 1.05 -18.05
C ALA A 40 14.70 0.08 -18.52
N GLN A 41 15.11 0.12 -19.79
CA GLN A 41 16.19 -0.70 -20.32
C GLN A 41 17.10 0.09 -21.26
N ASN A 42 18.39 -0.20 -21.16
CA ASN A 42 19.41 0.28 -22.08
C ASN A 42 18.98 -0.10 -23.51
N ILE A 43 18.90 0.87 -24.41
CA ILE A 43 18.49 0.71 -25.83
C ILE A 43 19.35 -0.30 -26.62
N ASN A 44 20.42 -0.84 -26.01
CA ASN A 44 21.29 -1.87 -26.54
C ASN A 44 21.08 -3.27 -25.92
N PHE A 45 20.01 -3.50 -25.15
CA PHE A 45 19.71 -4.86 -24.68
C PHE A 45 19.21 -5.72 -25.84
N VAL A 46 20.06 -6.65 -26.28
CA VAL A 46 19.67 -7.67 -27.26
C VAL A 46 18.96 -8.79 -26.51
N LEU A 47 17.71 -9.03 -26.85
CA LEU A 47 16.95 -10.15 -26.30
C LEU A 47 17.60 -11.48 -26.70
N PRO A 48 17.59 -12.50 -25.83
CA PRO A 48 18.00 -13.85 -26.21
C PRO A 48 17.18 -14.37 -27.40
N ASP A 49 17.76 -15.30 -28.17
CA ASP A 49 17.06 -15.96 -29.28
C ASP A 49 15.71 -16.54 -28.80
N GLY A 50 14.66 -16.31 -29.59
CA GLY A 50 13.29 -16.75 -29.27
C GLY A 50 12.48 -15.78 -28.41
N PHE A 51 13.04 -14.65 -27.99
CA PHE A 51 12.32 -13.60 -27.27
C PHE A 51 12.05 -12.38 -28.16
N THR A 52 10.86 -11.81 -28.01
CA THR A 52 10.47 -10.52 -28.60
C THR A 52 10.00 -9.59 -27.49
N GLN A 53 10.12 -8.28 -27.72
CA GLN A 53 9.60 -7.25 -26.84
C GLN A 53 8.66 -6.37 -27.63
N GLU A 54 7.47 -6.15 -27.06
CA GLU A 54 6.44 -5.28 -27.60
C GLU A 54 6.00 -4.32 -26.50
N VAL A 55 5.84 -3.04 -26.87
CA VAL A 55 5.29 -2.03 -25.97
C VAL A 55 3.77 -2.07 -26.07
N LEU A 56 3.10 -2.58 -25.04
CA LEU A 56 1.64 -2.58 -24.98
C LEU A 56 1.07 -1.18 -24.70
N THR A 57 1.70 -0.42 -23.80
CA THR A 57 1.33 0.95 -23.46
C THR A 57 2.46 1.67 -22.74
N ASP A 58 2.54 2.98 -22.93
CA ASP A 58 3.43 3.93 -22.22
C ASP A 58 2.63 4.91 -21.32
N LYS A 59 1.32 4.69 -21.18
CA LYS A 59 0.37 5.60 -20.49
C LYS A 59 0.16 5.27 -19.01
N LEU A 60 1.01 4.43 -18.43
CA LEU A 60 0.98 4.05 -17.03
C LEU A 60 1.83 5.00 -16.20
N ASP A 61 1.38 5.29 -14.98
CA ASP A 61 2.13 6.10 -14.02
C ASP A 61 2.50 5.25 -12.80
N GLY A 62 3.81 5.03 -12.61
CA GLY A 62 4.36 4.19 -11.55
C GLY A 62 3.77 2.77 -11.46
N PRO A 63 3.74 1.96 -12.55
CA PRO A 63 3.20 0.60 -12.49
C PRO A 63 4.04 -0.30 -11.57
N THR A 64 3.39 -1.06 -10.69
CA THR A 64 4.06 -1.91 -9.68
C THR A 64 3.90 -3.40 -9.95
N SER A 65 2.74 -3.81 -10.45
CA SER A 65 2.41 -5.21 -10.73
C SER A 65 1.24 -5.32 -11.71
N PHE A 66 0.99 -6.53 -12.20
CA PHE A 66 -0.13 -6.84 -13.07
C PHE A 66 -0.58 -8.30 -12.90
N ALA A 67 -1.85 -8.56 -13.22
CA ALA A 67 -2.42 -9.90 -13.24
C ALA A 67 -3.30 -10.10 -14.47
N PHE A 68 -3.11 -11.23 -15.14
CA PHE A 68 -3.99 -11.69 -16.21
C PHE A 68 -5.26 -12.28 -15.61
N ALA A 69 -6.41 -11.86 -16.14
CA ALA A 69 -7.69 -12.48 -15.87
C ALA A 69 -7.96 -13.60 -16.89
N PRO A 70 -8.72 -14.66 -16.52
CA PRO A 70 -9.06 -15.74 -17.45
C PRO A 70 -9.88 -15.29 -18.68
N ASP A 71 -10.50 -14.11 -18.64
CA ASP A 71 -11.22 -13.52 -19.76
C ASP A 71 -10.32 -12.69 -20.71
N GLY A 72 -9.00 -12.70 -20.50
CA GLY A 72 -8.01 -12.04 -21.35
C GLY A 72 -7.67 -10.60 -20.98
N ARG A 73 -8.32 -10.02 -19.96
CA ARG A 73 -7.95 -8.70 -19.44
C ARG A 73 -6.67 -8.74 -18.63
N ILE A 74 -6.00 -7.59 -18.54
CA ILE A 74 -4.87 -7.38 -17.63
C ILE A 74 -5.26 -6.28 -16.66
N PHE A 75 -5.23 -6.58 -15.37
CA PHE A 75 -5.34 -5.57 -14.31
C PHE A 75 -3.95 -5.15 -13.88
N ILE A 76 -3.69 -3.84 -13.83
CA ILE A 76 -2.35 -3.28 -13.62
C ILE A 76 -2.41 -2.32 -12.44
N THR A 77 -1.61 -2.56 -11.40
CA THR A 77 -1.52 -1.66 -10.26
C THR A 77 -0.56 -0.51 -10.55
N GLN A 78 -0.96 0.69 -10.15
CA GLN A 78 -0.09 1.85 -10.06
C GLN A 78 0.19 2.16 -8.59
N LYS A 79 1.45 2.51 -8.28
CA LYS A 79 1.96 2.70 -6.92
C LYS A 79 1.10 3.64 -6.07
N ALA A 80 0.55 4.69 -6.68
CA ALA A 80 -0.28 5.70 -6.06
C ALA A 80 -1.68 5.22 -5.63
N GLY A 81 -2.07 3.97 -5.93
CA GLY A 81 -3.33 3.40 -5.46
C GLY A 81 -4.43 3.27 -6.51
N THR A 82 -4.10 3.32 -7.80
CA THR A 82 -5.07 3.07 -8.87
C THR A 82 -4.82 1.71 -9.53
N VAL A 83 -5.89 1.06 -9.98
CA VAL A 83 -5.81 -0.14 -10.83
C VAL A 83 -6.31 0.22 -12.22
N ARG A 84 -5.48 -0.01 -13.24
CA ARG A 84 -5.83 0.16 -14.64
C ARG A 84 -6.26 -1.17 -15.25
N VAL A 85 -7.04 -1.10 -16.32
CA VAL A 85 -7.45 -2.28 -17.09
C VAL A 85 -6.92 -2.12 -18.51
N TRP A 86 -6.19 -3.11 -18.98
CA TRP A 86 -5.90 -3.30 -20.39
C TRP A 86 -6.83 -4.37 -20.94
N GLN A 87 -7.48 -4.07 -22.07
CA GLN A 87 -8.45 -4.93 -22.72
C GLN A 87 -8.42 -4.67 -24.22
N ASN A 88 -8.52 -5.71 -25.05
CA ASN A 88 -8.67 -5.60 -26.50
C ASN A 88 -7.60 -4.72 -27.20
N GLY A 89 -6.35 -4.77 -26.74
CA GLY A 89 -5.25 -4.00 -27.36
C GLY A 89 -5.08 -2.59 -26.80
N GLU A 90 -5.91 -2.13 -25.87
CA GLU A 90 -5.87 -0.77 -25.36
C GLU A 90 -5.92 -0.69 -23.83
N LEU A 91 -5.32 0.37 -23.29
CA LEU A 91 -5.47 0.76 -21.90
C LEU A 91 -6.76 1.56 -21.75
N LEU A 92 -7.69 1.09 -20.93
CA LEU A 92 -8.98 1.75 -20.74
C LEU A 92 -8.79 3.13 -20.07
N PRO A 93 -9.65 4.11 -20.42
CA PRO A 93 -9.57 5.46 -19.84
C PRO A 93 -9.98 5.49 -18.37
N GLN A 94 -10.91 4.62 -17.96
CA GLN A 94 -11.38 4.52 -16.58
C GLN A 94 -10.51 3.55 -15.76
N ASN A 95 -10.23 3.90 -14.52
CA ASN A 95 -9.61 2.99 -13.55
C ASN A 95 -10.62 1.91 -13.14
N PHE A 96 -10.15 0.70 -12.87
CA PHE A 96 -10.94 -0.32 -12.20
C PHE A 96 -11.34 0.16 -10.80
N ILE A 97 -10.37 0.64 -10.02
CA ILE A 97 -10.58 1.24 -8.71
C ILE A 97 -9.52 2.31 -8.44
N ASP A 98 -9.87 3.28 -7.60
CA ASP A 98 -8.95 4.28 -7.04
C ASP A 98 -9.06 4.27 -5.50
N ILE A 99 -8.01 3.79 -4.84
CA ILE A 99 -7.85 3.75 -3.38
C ILE A 99 -6.74 4.70 -2.91
N SER A 100 -6.32 5.66 -3.74
CA SER A 100 -5.20 6.57 -3.46
C SER A 100 -5.35 7.35 -2.15
N HIS A 101 -6.57 7.59 -1.70
CA HIS A 101 -6.87 8.27 -0.44
C HIS A 101 -6.32 7.53 0.80
N GLU A 102 -6.17 6.21 0.72
CA GLU A 102 -5.72 5.34 1.83
C GLU A 102 -4.41 4.57 1.56
N VAL A 103 -3.67 4.94 0.51
CA VAL A 103 -2.37 4.33 0.17
C VAL A 103 -1.22 5.26 0.59
N ASN A 104 -0.29 4.74 1.39
CA ASN A 104 1.02 5.39 1.60
C ASN A 104 1.99 4.91 0.51
N GLN A 105 2.54 5.84 -0.29
CA GLN A 105 3.37 5.52 -1.47
C GLN A 105 4.85 5.93 -1.32
N THR A 106 5.30 6.12 -0.09
CA THR A 106 6.67 6.58 0.23
C THR A 106 7.70 5.47 0.01
N ALA A 107 8.77 5.78 -0.72
CA ALA A 107 9.86 4.85 -1.06
C ALA A 107 9.36 3.52 -1.67
N ASP A 108 9.51 2.36 -1.03
CA ASP A 108 9.07 1.08 -1.59
C ASP A 108 7.59 0.80 -1.31
N ARG A 109 6.91 1.63 -0.51
CA ARG A 109 5.49 1.48 -0.17
C ARG A 109 4.60 1.85 -1.36
N GLY A 110 3.35 1.42 -1.31
CA GLY A 110 2.31 1.78 -2.27
C GLY A 110 1.28 0.68 -2.41
N LEU A 111 0.55 0.72 -3.52
CA LEU A 111 -0.19 -0.42 -4.04
C LEU A 111 0.78 -1.31 -4.84
N LEU A 112 1.02 -2.54 -4.37
CA LEU A 112 2.18 -3.34 -4.78
C LEU A 112 1.79 -4.66 -5.43
N GLY A 113 0.93 -5.46 -4.80
CA GLY A 113 0.53 -6.76 -5.34
C GLY A 113 -0.89 -6.77 -5.88
N ILE A 114 -1.10 -7.65 -6.86
CA ILE A 114 -2.40 -7.93 -7.44
C ILE A 114 -2.54 -9.42 -7.79
N ALA A 115 -3.72 -9.97 -7.56
CA ALA A 115 -4.12 -11.28 -8.08
C ALA A 115 -5.58 -11.23 -8.55
N VAL A 116 -5.92 -12.01 -9.57
CA VAL A 116 -7.30 -12.18 -10.04
C VAL A 116 -7.77 -13.57 -9.65
N HIS A 117 -9.02 -13.70 -9.20
CA HIS A 117 -9.58 -14.99 -8.85
C HIS A 117 -9.50 -15.97 -10.05
N PRO A 118 -9.09 -17.26 -9.86
CA PRO A 118 -8.91 -18.20 -10.98
C PRO A 118 -10.18 -18.49 -11.79
N ASN A 119 -11.35 -18.32 -11.17
CA ASN A 119 -12.67 -18.48 -11.80
C ASN A 119 -13.30 -17.16 -12.28
N TYR A 120 -12.51 -16.11 -12.45
CA TYR A 120 -13.00 -14.84 -12.96
C TYR A 120 -13.42 -14.99 -14.45
N PRO A 121 -14.55 -14.42 -14.91
CA PRO A 121 -15.42 -13.45 -14.23
C PRO A 121 -16.56 -14.07 -13.40
N ALA A 122 -16.75 -15.39 -13.40
CA ALA A 122 -17.81 -16.05 -12.63
C ALA A 122 -17.65 -15.85 -11.11
N THR A 123 -16.42 -15.70 -10.65
CA THR A 123 -16.10 -15.16 -9.33
C THR A 123 -15.39 -13.81 -9.52
N PRO A 124 -16.13 -12.69 -9.44
CA PRO A 124 -15.68 -11.38 -9.95
C PRO A 124 -14.72 -10.65 -8.98
N TYR A 125 -13.76 -11.36 -8.39
CA TYR A 125 -12.85 -10.81 -7.39
C TYR A 125 -11.44 -10.54 -7.92
N VAL A 126 -10.94 -9.33 -7.61
CA VAL A 126 -9.55 -8.90 -7.75
C VAL A 126 -9.00 -8.62 -6.35
N TYR A 127 -7.77 -9.03 -6.09
CA TYR A 127 -7.12 -8.92 -4.78
C TYR A 127 -5.96 -7.97 -4.88
N LEU A 128 -5.82 -7.06 -3.92
CA LEU A 128 -4.81 -6.02 -3.87
C LEU A 128 -4.05 -6.08 -2.54
N SER A 129 -2.75 -5.85 -2.57
CA SER A 129 -1.93 -5.67 -1.37
C SER A 129 -1.23 -4.32 -1.41
N TYR A 130 -1.28 -3.60 -0.29
CA TYR A 130 -0.81 -2.23 -0.22
C TYR A 130 -0.44 -1.84 1.20
N VAL A 131 0.33 -0.76 1.32
CA VAL A 131 0.58 -0.10 2.60
C VAL A 131 -0.55 0.90 2.85
N TYR A 132 -1.30 0.63 3.91
CA TYR A 132 -2.47 1.40 4.33
C TYR A 132 -2.07 2.63 5.14
N GLU A 133 -2.66 3.76 4.77
CA GLU A 133 -2.59 5.02 5.51
C GLU A 133 -3.95 5.33 6.15
N PRO A 134 -4.11 5.14 7.48
CA PRO A 134 -5.31 5.59 8.16
C PRO A 134 -5.45 7.11 8.05
N LEU A 135 -6.70 7.59 8.02
CA LEU A 135 -6.99 9.03 7.91
C LEU A 135 -6.33 9.84 9.03
N GLU A 136 -6.24 9.25 10.22
CA GLU A 136 -5.61 9.84 11.41
C GLU A 136 -4.10 10.04 11.24
N ALA A 137 -3.45 9.30 10.34
CA ALA A 137 -2.03 9.46 10.01
C ALA A 137 -1.75 10.59 9.01
N LYS A 138 -2.79 11.20 8.42
CA LYS A 138 -2.61 12.33 7.51
C LYS A 138 -2.01 13.52 8.27
N GLY A 139 -0.93 14.08 7.74
CA GLY A 139 -0.20 15.21 8.34
C GLY A 139 0.97 14.80 9.24
N TYR A 140 1.15 13.50 9.50
CA TYR A 140 2.38 12.97 10.09
C TYR A 140 3.44 12.75 9.02
N ASN A 141 4.65 12.35 9.43
CA ASN A 141 5.72 11.99 8.52
C ASN A 141 5.28 10.84 7.59
N ASP A 142 5.33 11.05 6.28
CA ASP A 142 5.00 10.03 5.28
C ASP A 142 5.93 8.82 5.31
N SER A 143 7.12 8.97 5.92
CA SER A 143 8.07 7.88 6.19
C SER A 143 7.84 7.20 7.54
N GLY A 144 6.97 7.74 8.40
CA GLY A 144 6.65 7.12 9.68
C GLY A 144 5.95 5.78 9.51
N ALA A 145 5.82 5.05 10.61
CA ALA A 145 5.28 3.69 10.60
C ALA A 145 3.83 3.63 10.10
N ARG A 146 3.51 2.56 9.38
CA ARG A 146 2.19 2.24 8.80
C ARG A 146 1.92 0.75 8.98
N VAL A 147 0.81 0.29 8.43
CA VAL A 147 0.46 -1.14 8.34
C VAL A 147 0.12 -1.48 6.90
N SER A 148 0.15 -2.76 6.54
CA SER A 148 -0.29 -3.23 5.23
C SER A 148 -1.68 -3.87 5.29
N ARG A 149 -2.33 -3.99 4.13
CA ARG A 149 -3.63 -4.63 3.97
C ARG A 149 -3.65 -5.52 2.73
N VAL A 150 -4.51 -6.54 2.79
CA VAL A 150 -4.96 -7.30 1.63
C VAL A 150 -6.46 -7.03 1.44
N LEU A 151 -6.81 -6.46 0.30
CA LEU A 151 -8.17 -6.07 -0.07
C LEU A 151 -8.70 -7.00 -1.16
N ARG A 152 -9.90 -7.51 -0.99
CA ARG A 152 -10.69 -8.14 -2.05
C ARG A 152 -11.65 -7.10 -2.63
N VAL A 153 -11.68 -6.97 -3.95
CA VAL A 153 -12.51 -6.01 -4.68
C VAL A 153 -13.42 -6.77 -5.65
N GLU A 154 -14.72 -6.58 -5.52
CA GLU A 154 -15.73 -7.11 -6.45
C GLU A 154 -15.85 -6.21 -7.68
N ALA A 155 -15.80 -6.79 -8.88
CA ALA A 155 -16.11 -6.08 -10.11
C ALA A 155 -17.63 -5.82 -10.21
N ASP A 156 -18.01 -4.68 -10.78
CA ASP A 156 -19.40 -4.31 -10.94
C ASP A 156 -20.11 -5.25 -11.94
N PRO A 157 -21.28 -5.83 -11.60
CA PRO A 157 -21.98 -6.76 -12.48
C PRO A 157 -22.54 -6.10 -13.75
N ALA A 158 -22.77 -4.79 -13.75
CA ALA A 158 -23.22 -4.03 -14.91
C ALA A 158 -22.03 -3.56 -15.78
N ASN A 159 -20.86 -3.34 -15.17
CA ASN A 159 -19.63 -3.02 -15.89
C ASN A 159 -18.41 -3.63 -15.19
N SER A 160 -18.00 -4.82 -15.62
CA SER A 160 -16.90 -5.55 -14.98
C SER A 160 -15.53 -4.89 -15.11
N ASN A 161 -15.41 -3.80 -15.88
CA ASN A 161 -14.19 -2.99 -15.98
C ASN A 161 -14.03 -1.99 -14.82
N VAL A 162 -15.02 -1.87 -13.94
CA VAL A 162 -14.94 -1.07 -12.72
C VAL A 162 -15.27 -1.89 -11.49
N ALA A 163 -14.76 -1.48 -10.33
CA ALA A 163 -15.13 -2.03 -9.05
C ALA A 163 -16.56 -1.63 -8.70
N ARG A 164 -17.29 -2.56 -8.10
CA ARG A 164 -18.62 -2.33 -7.53
C ARG A 164 -18.50 -1.38 -6.33
N ASP A 165 -19.39 -0.40 -6.25
CA ASP A 165 -19.46 0.48 -5.09
C ASP A 165 -19.75 -0.33 -3.82
N GLY A 166 -18.98 -0.08 -2.75
CA GLY A 166 -19.00 -0.89 -1.52
C GLY A 166 -18.55 -2.35 -1.69
N GLY A 167 -18.01 -2.75 -2.85
CA GLY A 167 -17.57 -4.11 -3.15
C GLY A 167 -16.16 -4.46 -2.64
N ALA A 168 -15.54 -3.57 -1.87
CA ALA A 168 -14.20 -3.73 -1.34
C ALA A 168 -14.23 -4.24 0.12
N PHE A 169 -13.43 -5.25 0.44
CA PHE A 169 -13.37 -5.88 1.76
C PHE A 169 -11.95 -6.25 2.16
N VAL A 170 -11.49 -5.81 3.34
CA VAL A 170 -10.16 -6.14 3.86
C VAL A 170 -10.19 -7.56 4.41
N ILE A 171 -9.48 -8.48 3.75
CA ILE A 171 -9.41 -9.90 4.15
C ILE A 171 -8.25 -10.19 5.10
N VAL A 172 -7.19 -9.37 5.08
CA VAL A 172 -6.08 -9.44 6.05
C VAL A 172 -5.59 -8.03 6.35
N GLY A 173 -5.30 -7.75 7.62
CA GLY A 173 -4.81 -6.44 8.06
C GLY A 173 -5.93 -5.52 8.56
N ALA A 174 -7.12 -6.05 8.86
CA ALA A 174 -8.25 -5.26 9.32
C ALA A 174 -7.99 -4.63 10.71
N ASN A 175 -7.18 -5.29 11.53
CA ASN A 175 -6.76 -4.78 12.84
C ASN A 175 -5.52 -3.86 12.76
N GLY A 176 -5.02 -3.56 11.56
CA GLY A 176 -4.06 -2.48 11.33
C GLY A 176 -4.74 -1.11 11.39
N THR A 177 -5.24 -0.74 12.57
CA THR A 177 -5.92 0.54 12.85
C THR A 177 -4.92 1.60 13.31
N TRP A 178 -5.36 2.86 13.41
CA TRP A 178 -4.54 3.99 13.86
C TRP A 178 -3.77 3.70 15.16
N ASP A 179 -4.42 3.10 16.15
CA ASP A 179 -3.80 2.77 17.43
C ASP A 179 -2.75 1.64 17.33
N LYS A 180 -2.65 0.96 16.19
CA LYS A 180 -1.72 -0.15 15.92
C LYS A 180 -0.62 0.17 14.91
N ILE A 181 -0.58 1.40 14.36
CA ILE A 181 0.47 1.77 13.38
C ILE A 181 1.81 2.14 14.02
N GLY A 182 1.96 2.09 15.34
CA GLY A 182 3.21 2.44 16.00
C GLY A 182 3.53 3.93 15.92
N ASN A 183 4.78 4.29 15.59
CA ASN A 183 5.28 5.66 15.57
C ASN A 183 5.02 6.34 14.21
N PRO A 184 4.02 7.23 14.09
CA PRO A 184 3.70 7.87 12.83
C PRO A 184 4.70 8.94 12.39
N ASP A 185 5.61 9.37 13.28
CA ASP A 185 6.59 10.44 13.02
C ASP A 185 7.96 9.91 12.56
N ALA A 186 8.28 8.65 12.85
CA ALA A 186 9.58 8.07 12.54
C ALA A 186 9.49 6.58 12.17
N PRO A 187 10.12 6.14 11.07
CA PRO A 187 10.27 4.73 10.77
C PRO A 187 11.22 4.06 11.76
N ASP A 188 11.06 2.76 11.97
CA ASP A 188 11.99 1.94 12.77
C ASP A 188 12.27 2.56 14.17
N LYS A 189 11.22 3.11 14.79
CA LYS A 189 11.27 3.66 16.15
C LYS A 189 10.04 3.24 16.95
N PRO A 190 10.18 2.97 18.25
CA PRO A 190 9.05 2.70 19.11
C PRO A 190 8.12 3.93 19.21
N PRO A 191 6.81 3.73 19.46
CA PRO A 191 6.14 2.43 19.53
C PRO A 191 6.12 1.69 18.18
N PHE A 192 6.25 0.36 18.19
CA PHE A 192 6.27 -0.44 16.95
C PHE A 192 4.85 -0.82 16.50
N THR A 193 4.67 -1.09 15.21
CA THR A 193 3.36 -1.47 14.64
C THR A 193 3.01 -2.89 15.05
N CYS A 194 1.71 -3.16 15.13
CA CYS A 194 1.18 -4.50 15.42
C CYS A 194 1.69 -5.12 16.73
N VAL A 195 1.98 -4.27 17.73
CA VAL A 195 2.33 -4.67 19.10
C VAL A 195 1.21 -4.24 20.05
N ASP A 196 0.74 -5.14 20.90
CA ASP A 196 -0.29 -4.88 21.91
C ASP A 196 0.30 -4.23 23.17
N GLU A 197 -0.57 -3.90 24.13
CA GLU A 197 -0.18 -3.26 25.39
C GLU A 197 0.78 -4.10 26.26
N ASN A 198 0.82 -5.42 26.04
CA ASN A 198 1.69 -6.36 26.75
C ASN A 198 2.98 -6.68 25.97
N GLY A 199 3.19 -6.03 24.82
CA GLY A 199 4.34 -6.30 23.94
C GLY A 199 4.15 -7.52 23.01
N GLY A 200 2.95 -8.10 22.96
CA GLY A 200 2.60 -9.23 22.12
C GLY A 200 2.16 -8.84 20.71
N PRO A 201 2.11 -9.78 19.76
CA PRO A 201 1.67 -9.51 18.40
C PRO A 201 0.15 -9.30 18.32
N VAL A 202 -0.26 -8.28 17.57
CA VAL A 202 -1.67 -8.00 17.28
C VAL A 202 -2.19 -8.97 16.22
N ARG A 203 -3.32 -9.62 16.50
CA ARG A 203 -4.03 -10.48 15.53
C ARG A 203 -4.41 -9.66 14.29
N ASP A 204 -4.25 -10.25 13.11
CA ASP A 204 -4.64 -9.68 11.82
C ASP A 204 -4.08 -8.27 11.54
N CYS A 205 -2.81 -8.06 11.90
CA CYS A 205 -2.09 -6.82 11.65
C CYS A 205 -0.80 -7.13 10.87
N LEU A 206 -0.67 -6.55 9.68
CA LEU A 206 0.50 -6.69 8.81
C LEU A 206 1.41 -5.47 9.02
N PRO A 207 2.58 -5.63 9.64
CA PRO A 207 3.38 -4.48 10.02
C PRO A 207 4.13 -3.84 8.84
N ALA A 208 4.33 -2.52 8.91
CA ALA A 208 5.07 -1.71 7.94
C ALA A 208 5.75 -0.49 8.61
N GLU A 209 6.70 -0.75 9.50
CA GLU A 209 7.44 0.24 10.29
C GLU A 209 8.27 1.15 9.41
N SER A 210 9.01 0.56 8.48
CA SER A 210 9.93 1.26 7.60
C SER A 210 9.30 1.57 6.25
N THR A 211 10.00 2.34 5.43
CA THR A 211 9.59 2.63 4.05
C THR A 211 9.97 1.52 3.06
N ALA A 212 10.45 0.38 3.57
CA ALA A 212 10.81 -0.84 2.84
C ALA A 212 10.40 -2.10 3.62
N HIS A 213 10.46 -3.25 2.94
CA HIS A 213 10.06 -4.58 3.46
C HIS A 213 8.59 -4.69 3.87
N THR A 214 7.71 -4.18 3.02
CA THR A 214 6.27 -4.12 3.28
C THR A 214 5.52 -5.28 2.62
N ALA A 215 4.18 -5.21 2.58
CA ALA A 215 3.39 -6.14 1.77
C ALA A 215 3.80 -6.06 0.30
N ASP A 216 3.77 -7.19 -0.40
CA ASP A 216 4.05 -7.23 -1.83
C ASP A 216 3.18 -8.29 -2.51
N MET A 217 3.75 -9.39 -2.99
CA MET A 217 3.07 -10.20 -3.99
C MET A 217 1.87 -11.01 -3.46
N LEU A 218 0.86 -11.12 -4.32
CA LEU A 218 -0.30 -12.01 -4.18
C LEU A 218 -0.28 -13.06 -5.28
N ARG A 219 -0.58 -14.32 -4.95
CA ARG A 219 -0.67 -15.38 -5.97
C ARG A 219 -1.64 -16.48 -5.56
N PHE A 220 -2.50 -16.91 -6.47
CA PHE A 220 -3.30 -18.12 -6.27
C PHE A 220 -2.46 -19.38 -6.50
N GLY A 221 -2.60 -20.34 -5.59
CA GLY A 221 -2.07 -21.69 -5.79
C GLY A 221 -3.04 -22.61 -6.55
N PRO A 222 -2.55 -23.77 -7.00
CA PRO A 222 -3.38 -24.78 -7.68
C PRO A 222 -4.46 -25.36 -6.76
N ASP A 223 -4.31 -25.19 -5.45
CA ASP A 223 -5.25 -25.57 -4.39
C ASP A 223 -6.37 -24.53 -4.19
N GLY A 224 -6.36 -23.42 -4.92
CA GLY A 224 -7.34 -22.33 -4.79
C GLY A 224 -7.07 -21.38 -3.63
N ALA A 225 -6.02 -21.60 -2.84
CA ALA A 225 -5.63 -20.70 -1.76
C ALA A 225 -4.97 -19.44 -2.32
N LEU A 226 -5.14 -18.31 -1.62
CA LEU A 226 -4.39 -17.09 -1.89
C LEU A 226 -3.12 -17.07 -1.03
N TYR A 227 -1.98 -16.98 -1.69
CA TYR A 227 -0.69 -16.78 -1.05
C TYR A 227 -0.37 -15.28 -0.98
N VAL A 228 0.03 -14.81 0.19
CA VAL A 228 0.31 -13.40 0.47
C VAL A 228 1.73 -13.26 1.00
N ALA A 229 2.54 -12.44 0.34
CA ALA A 229 3.85 -12.05 0.87
C ALA A 229 3.76 -10.79 1.72
N ASN A 230 4.35 -10.84 2.92
CA ASN A 230 4.54 -9.68 3.77
C ASN A 230 5.96 -9.67 4.33
N GLY A 231 6.69 -8.58 4.11
CA GLY A 231 8.02 -8.40 4.69
C GLY A 231 8.02 -8.28 6.21
N ASP A 232 9.22 -8.28 6.79
CA ASP A 232 9.41 -8.12 8.22
C ASP A 232 9.07 -6.71 8.72
N GLY A 233 8.76 -5.78 7.81
CA GLY A 233 8.30 -4.43 8.08
C GLY A 233 9.41 -3.45 8.47
N SER A 234 10.66 -3.89 8.65
CA SER A 234 11.72 -3.06 9.21
C SER A 234 13.10 -3.38 8.61
N VAL A 235 13.97 -2.36 8.49
CA VAL A 235 15.25 -2.52 7.77
C VAL A 235 16.42 -2.84 8.71
N ASN A 236 16.53 -2.14 9.84
CA ASN A 236 17.69 -2.17 10.74
C ASN A 236 17.31 -2.00 12.23
N ASP A 237 16.30 -2.73 12.71
CA ASP A 237 15.87 -2.63 14.12
C ASP A 237 15.78 -4.02 14.80
N ALA A 238 15.85 -4.03 16.13
CA ALA A 238 15.64 -5.19 16.98
C ALA A 238 14.27 -5.85 16.76
N ILE A 239 13.26 -5.11 16.29
CA ILE A 239 11.93 -5.65 16.03
C ILE A 239 11.90 -6.72 14.90
N ASN A 240 12.94 -6.80 14.06
CA ASN A 240 13.05 -7.79 12.97
C ASN A 240 12.94 -9.25 13.46
N ILE A 241 13.25 -9.52 14.74
CA ILE A 241 13.13 -10.87 15.30
C ILE A 241 11.71 -11.43 15.25
N ARG A 242 10.68 -10.58 15.17
CA ARG A 242 9.27 -11.02 15.02
C ARG A 242 9.03 -11.78 13.70
N ALA A 243 9.92 -11.66 12.71
CA ALA A 243 9.88 -12.51 11.52
C ALA A 243 9.95 -14.01 11.88
N GLN A 244 10.61 -14.35 12.98
CA GLN A 244 10.71 -15.71 13.55
C GLN A 244 9.50 -16.10 14.42
N ASP A 245 8.68 -15.13 14.85
CA ASP A 245 7.47 -15.41 15.63
C ASP A 245 6.29 -15.73 14.69
N VAL A 246 5.80 -16.97 14.74
CA VAL A 246 4.63 -17.40 13.96
C VAL A 246 3.32 -16.74 14.40
N ASN A 247 3.29 -16.10 15.57
CA ASN A 247 2.14 -15.31 16.02
C ASN A 247 2.14 -13.89 15.45
N SER A 248 3.24 -13.44 14.83
CA SER A 248 3.32 -12.17 14.08
C SER A 248 3.15 -12.42 12.58
N LEU A 249 2.52 -11.48 11.87
CA LEU A 249 2.43 -11.54 10.40
C LEU A 249 3.63 -10.86 9.68
N ALA A 250 4.66 -10.40 10.41
CA ALA A 250 5.86 -9.89 9.78
C ALA A 250 6.71 -11.02 9.19
N GLY A 251 7.26 -10.82 7.99
CA GLY A 251 8.24 -11.72 7.40
C GLY A 251 7.68 -13.09 7.06
N LYS A 252 6.48 -13.12 6.47
CA LYS A 252 5.69 -14.33 6.21
C LYS A 252 5.33 -14.46 4.73
N ILE A 253 5.23 -15.72 4.27
CA ILE A 253 4.25 -16.09 3.26
C ILE A 253 3.05 -16.65 4.00
N LEU A 254 1.88 -16.05 3.78
CA LEU A 254 0.61 -16.56 4.27
C LEU A 254 -0.04 -17.44 3.19
N ARG A 255 -0.82 -18.43 3.60
CA ARG A 255 -1.70 -19.23 2.75
C ARG A 255 -3.10 -19.17 3.33
N ILE A 256 -3.99 -18.43 2.68
CA ILE A 256 -5.29 -18.06 3.24
C ILE A 256 -6.45 -18.37 2.29
N ASP A 257 -7.62 -18.57 2.89
CA ASP A 257 -8.89 -18.60 2.17
C ASP A 257 -9.16 -17.22 1.54
N PRO A 258 -9.41 -17.14 0.22
CA PRO A 258 -9.52 -15.87 -0.49
C PRO A 258 -10.85 -15.14 -0.22
N PHE A 259 -11.78 -15.73 0.54
CA PHE A 259 -13.07 -15.09 0.86
C PHE A 259 -13.09 -14.51 2.27
N SER A 260 -12.45 -15.21 3.21
CA SER A 260 -12.48 -14.91 4.64
C SER A 260 -11.14 -14.43 5.20
N GLY A 261 -10.02 -14.69 4.51
CA GLY A 261 -8.67 -14.40 5.01
C GLY A 261 -8.18 -15.35 6.11
N ASN A 262 -8.92 -16.44 6.35
CA ASN A 262 -8.60 -17.46 7.33
C ASN A 262 -7.49 -18.39 6.85
N GLY A 263 -6.73 -18.95 7.78
CA GLY A 263 -5.80 -20.04 7.55
C GLY A 263 -6.51 -21.38 7.32
N TYR A 264 -5.89 -22.27 6.56
CA TYR A 264 -6.41 -23.61 6.33
C TYR A 264 -5.95 -24.59 7.42
N PRO A 265 -6.75 -25.61 7.77
CA PRO A 265 -6.37 -26.64 8.74
C PRO A 265 -5.09 -27.41 8.42
N ASN A 266 -4.69 -27.47 7.15
CA ASN A 266 -3.46 -28.13 6.69
C ASN A 266 -2.25 -27.18 6.58
N ASN A 267 -2.37 -25.93 7.04
CA ASN A 267 -1.21 -25.05 7.17
C ASN A 267 -0.29 -25.56 8.31
N PRO A 268 1.05 -25.37 8.19
CA PRO A 268 2.03 -25.97 9.08
C PRO A 268 1.95 -25.51 10.54
N PHE A 269 1.34 -24.35 10.82
CA PHE A 269 1.24 -23.76 12.16
C PHE A 269 -0.20 -23.57 12.64
N TYR A 270 -1.15 -24.30 12.05
CA TYR A 270 -2.55 -24.26 12.42
C TYR A 270 -2.77 -24.69 13.88
N ASP A 271 -3.51 -23.88 14.64
CA ASP A 271 -3.74 -24.09 16.08
C ASP A 271 -5.18 -24.43 16.46
N GLY A 272 -6.06 -24.61 15.47
CA GLY A 272 -7.49 -24.83 15.69
C GLY A 272 -8.35 -23.58 15.51
N ASP A 273 -7.78 -22.37 15.67
CA ASP A 273 -8.46 -21.11 15.33
C ASP A 273 -8.03 -20.67 13.92
N PRO A 274 -8.90 -20.78 12.90
CA PRO A 274 -8.56 -20.42 11.53
C PRO A 274 -8.26 -18.93 11.36
N GLY A 275 -8.70 -18.07 12.27
CA GLY A 275 -8.40 -16.64 12.20
C GLY A 275 -7.18 -16.21 13.01
N SER A 276 -6.48 -17.11 13.71
CA SER A 276 -5.24 -16.78 14.41
C SER A 276 -4.11 -16.47 13.41
N ASN A 277 -3.16 -15.63 13.79
CA ASN A 277 -2.05 -15.25 12.91
C ASN A 277 -1.26 -16.47 12.43
N ARG A 278 -0.92 -17.38 13.37
CA ARG A 278 -0.16 -18.59 13.06
C ARG A 278 -0.89 -19.54 12.11
N SER A 279 -2.21 -19.64 12.21
CA SER A 279 -3.00 -20.47 11.30
C SER A 279 -2.90 -20.02 9.85
N LYS A 280 -2.61 -18.73 9.59
CA LYS A 280 -2.40 -18.19 8.24
C LYS A 280 -1.00 -18.47 7.68
N VAL A 281 -0.01 -18.79 8.52
CA VAL A 281 1.41 -18.87 8.12
C VAL A 281 1.70 -20.13 7.31
N TRP A 282 2.31 -19.95 6.15
CA TRP A 282 2.88 -21.02 5.31
C TRP A 282 4.40 -21.09 5.44
N ALA A 283 5.06 -19.94 5.34
CA ALA A 283 6.50 -19.80 5.55
C ALA A 283 6.81 -18.56 6.41
N PHE A 284 7.91 -18.60 7.15
CA PHE A 284 8.30 -17.53 8.07
C PHE A 284 9.81 -17.27 8.02
N GLY A 285 10.26 -16.18 8.67
CA GLY A 285 11.67 -15.79 8.69
C GLY A 285 12.14 -15.04 7.44
N LEU A 286 11.22 -14.46 6.68
CA LEU A 286 11.54 -13.72 5.47
C LEU A 286 11.80 -12.25 5.81
N ARG A 287 12.77 -11.64 5.15
CA ARG A 287 13.09 -10.21 5.31
C ARG A 287 12.20 -9.36 4.40
N ASN A 288 12.40 -9.48 3.09
CA ASN A 288 11.61 -8.78 2.08
C ASN A 288 11.23 -9.73 0.93
N PRO A 289 10.22 -10.60 1.12
CA PRO A 289 9.75 -11.50 0.08
C PRO A 289 8.96 -10.68 -0.95
N PHE A 290 9.67 -10.06 -1.89
CA PHE A 290 9.10 -9.15 -2.89
C PHE A 290 8.18 -9.93 -3.85
N ARG A 291 8.73 -10.47 -4.94
CA ARG A 291 8.01 -11.32 -5.89
C ARG A 291 8.34 -12.79 -5.72
N PHE A 292 7.33 -13.65 -5.79
CA PHE A 292 7.47 -15.10 -5.81
C PHE A 292 6.56 -15.73 -6.87
N THR A 293 6.84 -16.97 -7.24
CA THR A 293 5.93 -17.76 -8.06
C THR A 293 5.82 -19.15 -7.46
N LEU A 294 4.69 -19.79 -7.72
CA LEU A 294 4.51 -21.21 -7.45
C LEU A 294 4.97 -21.98 -8.68
N HIS A 295 5.59 -23.13 -8.45
CA HIS A 295 5.99 -24.02 -9.52
C HIS A 295 4.73 -24.66 -10.12
N PRO A 296 4.51 -24.57 -11.45
CA PRO A 296 3.21 -24.87 -12.05
C PRO A 296 2.74 -26.32 -11.88
N THR A 297 3.66 -27.25 -11.62
CA THR A 297 3.33 -28.68 -11.45
C THR A 297 3.46 -29.19 -10.02
N THR A 298 4.28 -28.55 -9.19
CA THR A 298 4.59 -29.06 -7.84
C THR A 298 4.07 -28.18 -6.72
N GLY A 299 3.62 -26.96 -7.02
CA GLY A 299 3.28 -25.95 -6.01
C GLY A 299 4.53 -25.27 -5.49
#